data_AF-A0A7S0L276-F1
#
_entry.id   AF-A0A7S0L276-F1
#
_cell.length_a   1.000
_cell.length_b   1.000
_cell.length_c   1.000
_cell.angle_alpha   90.00
_cell.angle_beta   90.00
_cell.angle_gamma   90.00
#
_symmetry.space_group_name_H-M   'P 1'
#
loop_
_entity.id
_entity.type
_entity.pdbx_description
1 polymer ?
#
loop_
_entity_poly.entity_id
_entity_poly.type
_entity_poly.pdbx_seq_one_letter_code
_entity_poly.pdbx_strand_id
1 'polypeptide(L)'
;ELDLLRTYPAHVLWRGNGGASGGSTKIDAADTAGVGLLRSLLRAFALYDEEVQYCQAMNYVAGLLLMYLSEEQAFQLLVQLLHGCLLRELYLPGMANLMEHLQELSAQIARTLPRLSKHLQDNNIDASFYATQWFMCFGLDQSMPFSMSVRMLDLICFERSLLPVYRVALALLHRGQERLRSLSDMGEILTELKQLPKAIDDVEDFFSHDVAQVRVDSAEQHVRRQEERHGRKASV
;
A
#
# COMPACT_ATOMS: atom_id res chain seq x y z
N GLU A 1 12.60 2.47 -14.27
CA GLU A 1 12.39 3.71 -15.04
C GLU A 1 10.90 4.07 -15.18
N LEU A 2 10.04 3.21 -15.74
CA LEU A 2 8.60 3.49 -15.92
C LEU A 2 7.88 3.96 -14.64
N ASP A 3 8.22 3.37 -13.50
CA ASP A 3 7.55 3.65 -12.23
C ASP A 3 7.98 4.95 -11.56
N LEU A 4 9.14 5.49 -11.94
CA LEU A 4 9.69 6.70 -11.33
C LEU A 4 8.79 7.91 -11.62
N LEU A 5 8.39 8.08 -12.88
CA LEU A 5 7.64 9.25 -13.35
C LEU A 5 6.18 9.27 -12.88
N ARG A 6 5.62 8.11 -12.51
CA ARG A 6 4.28 8.02 -11.93
C ARG A 6 4.26 8.15 -10.40
N THR A 7 5.41 8.30 -9.76
CA THR A 7 5.53 8.42 -8.30
C THR A 7 5.27 9.87 -7.87
N TYR A 8 4.14 10.08 -7.22
CA TYR A 8 3.61 11.33 -6.67
C TYR A 8 3.81 12.56 -7.59
N PRO A 9 3.33 12.52 -8.85
CA PRO A 9 3.65 13.54 -9.87
C PRO A 9 3.15 14.95 -9.53
N ALA A 10 2.18 15.05 -8.61
CA ALA A 10 1.67 16.34 -8.14
C ALA A 10 2.59 17.00 -7.09
N HIS A 11 3.42 16.23 -6.38
CA HIS A 11 4.22 16.73 -5.27
C HIS A 11 5.54 17.38 -5.76
N VAL A 12 5.93 18.46 -5.09
CA VAL A 12 6.98 19.39 -5.54
C VAL A 12 8.34 18.73 -5.77
N LEU A 13 8.68 17.74 -4.94
CA LEU A 13 9.92 16.95 -5.04
C LEU A 13 10.04 16.18 -6.36
N TRP A 14 8.91 15.77 -6.96
CA TRP A 14 8.86 14.92 -8.15
C TRP A 14 8.65 15.73 -9.43
N ARG A 15 8.31 17.01 -9.29
CA ARG A 15 8.22 17.94 -10.41
C ARG A 15 9.61 18.43 -10.78
N GLY A 16 9.87 18.54 -12.07
CA GLY A 16 11.05 19.25 -12.54
C GLY A 16 10.96 20.71 -12.13
N ASN A 17 12.10 21.29 -11.77
CA ASN A 17 12.21 22.67 -11.34
C ASN A 17 11.89 23.63 -12.50
N GLY A 18 10.62 23.72 -12.89
CA GLY A 18 10.10 24.70 -13.84
C GLY A 18 9.80 26.00 -13.11
N GLY A 19 10.83 26.64 -12.56
CA GLY A 19 10.72 27.87 -11.78
C GLY A 19 11.71 28.95 -12.20
N ALA A 20 11.23 29.89 -13.01
CA ALA A 20 11.64 31.30 -13.07
C ALA A 20 13.07 31.69 -13.52
N SER A 21 13.58 31.12 -14.62
CA SER A 21 14.53 31.85 -15.47
C SER A 21 14.10 31.73 -16.93
N GLY A 22 13.89 32.87 -17.60
CA GLY A 22 13.38 32.97 -18.97
C GLY A 22 14.29 32.35 -20.03
N GLY A 23 14.31 31.03 -20.11
CA GLY A 23 14.98 30.25 -21.14
C GLY A 23 14.23 28.94 -21.35
N SER A 24 13.72 28.73 -22.56
CA SER A 24 12.98 27.54 -22.98
C SER A 24 13.91 26.31 -23.06
N THR A 25 14.20 25.69 -21.91
CA THR A 25 14.76 24.33 -21.86
C THR A 25 13.77 23.46 -21.12
N LYS A 26 13.11 22.53 -21.83
CA LYS A 26 12.30 21.48 -21.21
C LYS A 26 13.24 20.67 -20.33
N ILE A 27 13.22 20.87 -19.02
CA ILE A 27 13.84 19.94 -18.08
C ILE A 27 12.97 18.69 -18.14
N ASP A 28 13.52 17.59 -18.65
CA ASP A 28 12.82 16.33 -18.71
C ASP A 28 12.47 15.90 -17.28
N ALA A 29 11.24 15.42 -17.05
CA ALA A 29 10.80 14.95 -15.74
C ALA A 29 11.65 13.76 -15.21
N ALA A 30 12.49 13.18 -16.06
CA ALA A 30 13.48 12.16 -15.70
C ALA A 30 14.72 12.71 -14.95
N ASP A 31 14.99 14.01 -15.07
CA ASP A 31 16.19 14.69 -14.56
C ASP A 31 15.92 15.49 -13.28
N THR A 32 14.78 15.26 -12.64
CA THR A 32 14.44 15.92 -11.38
C THR A 32 15.25 15.31 -10.24
N ALA A 33 15.62 16.13 -9.26
CA ALA A 33 16.37 15.66 -8.10
C ALA A 33 15.63 14.52 -7.38
N GLY A 34 14.31 14.61 -7.21
CA GLY A 34 13.50 13.54 -6.59
C GLY A 34 13.53 12.24 -7.39
N VAL A 35 13.39 12.29 -8.71
CA VAL A 35 13.48 11.09 -9.56
C VAL A 35 14.88 10.47 -9.51
N GLY A 36 15.93 11.29 -9.44
CA GLY A 36 17.31 10.85 -9.18
C GLY A 36 17.44 10.07 -7.88
N LEU A 37 16.99 10.66 -6.75
CA LEU A 37 17.04 10.03 -5.43
C LEU A 37 16.25 8.71 -5.37
N LEU A 38 15.03 8.70 -5.91
CA LEU A 38 14.20 7.49 -5.94
C LEU A 38 14.85 6.38 -6.78
N ARG A 39 15.46 6.73 -7.91
CA ARG A 39 16.19 5.77 -8.75
C ARG A 39 17.36 5.17 -8.00
N SER A 40 18.18 5.99 -7.35
CA SER A 40 19.33 5.54 -6.58
C SER A 40 18.91 4.63 -5.43
N LEU A 41 17.92 5.05 -4.64
CA LEU A 41 17.40 4.27 -3.51
C LEU A 41 16.84 2.91 -3.95
N LEU A 42 15.99 2.87 -4.98
CA LEU A 42 15.41 1.61 -5.46
C LEU A 42 16.46 0.68 -6.10
N ARG A 43 17.47 1.22 -6.78
CA ARG A 43 18.59 0.43 -7.29
C ARG A 43 19.44 -0.14 -6.16
N ALA A 44 19.73 0.66 -5.15
CA ALA A 44 20.43 0.20 -3.96
C ALA A 44 19.64 -0.92 -3.26
N PHE A 45 18.32 -0.77 -3.14
CA PHE A 45 17.46 -1.81 -2.57
C PHE A 45 17.48 -3.10 -3.41
N ALA A 46 17.36 -3.00 -4.73
CA ALA A 46 17.38 -4.18 -5.60
C ALA A 46 18.71 -4.95 -5.57
N LEU A 47 19.82 -4.27 -5.27
CA LEU A 47 21.13 -4.91 -5.03
C LEU A 47 21.27 -5.46 -3.61
N TYR A 48 20.58 -4.86 -2.64
CA TYR A 48 20.60 -5.30 -1.25
C TYR A 48 19.81 -6.61 -1.05
N ASP A 49 18.65 -6.73 -1.69
CA ASP A 49 17.79 -7.91 -1.63
C ASP A 49 17.62 -8.52 -3.03
N GLU A 50 18.54 -9.42 -3.40
CA GLU A 50 18.59 -10.02 -4.74
C GLU A 50 17.40 -10.96 -5.04
N GLU A 51 16.70 -11.45 -4.02
CA GLU A 51 15.56 -12.34 -4.20
C GLU A 51 14.28 -11.54 -4.50
N VAL A 52 14.06 -10.43 -3.81
CA VAL A 52 12.89 -9.55 -4.07
C VAL A 52 13.16 -8.60 -5.23
N GLN A 53 14.37 -8.06 -5.29
CA GLN A 53 14.77 -7.01 -6.22
C GLN A 53 13.81 -5.80 -6.18
N TYR A 54 13.59 -5.16 -7.32
CA TYR A 54 12.53 -4.17 -7.46
C TYR A 54 11.20 -4.84 -7.76
N CYS A 55 10.21 -4.62 -6.89
CA CYS A 55 8.82 -4.94 -7.19
C CYS A 55 8.00 -3.69 -7.48
N GLN A 56 7.09 -3.80 -8.47
CA GLN A 56 6.10 -2.75 -8.72
C GLN A 56 5.32 -2.46 -7.44
N ALA A 57 5.10 -1.18 -7.14
CA ALA A 57 4.56 -0.60 -5.89
C ALA A 57 5.61 -0.05 -4.92
N MET A 58 6.83 -0.59 -4.93
CA MET A 58 7.91 -0.10 -4.02
C MET A 58 8.25 1.37 -4.27
N ASN A 59 8.05 1.85 -5.49
CA ASN A 59 8.22 3.25 -5.86
C ASN A 59 7.36 4.20 -5.02
N TYR A 60 6.13 3.80 -4.66
CA TYR A 60 5.26 4.63 -3.82
C TYR A 60 5.72 4.67 -2.37
N VAL A 61 6.13 3.50 -1.83
CA VAL A 61 6.67 3.41 -0.46
C VAL A 61 7.93 4.27 -0.35
N ALA A 62 8.93 4.01 -1.20
CA ALA A 62 10.18 4.77 -1.21
C ALA A 62 9.97 6.26 -1.51
N GLY A 63 9.04 6.57 -2.42
CA GLY A 63 8.67 7.94 -2.74
C GLY A 63 8.12 8.69 -1.52
N LEU A 64 7.19 8.09 -0.77
CA LEU A 64 6.67 8.70 0.44
C LEU A 64 7.78 8.94 1.48
N LEU A 65 8.69 7.98 1.68
CA LEU A 65 9.81 8.11 2.62
C LEU A 65 10.74 9.27 2.25
N LEU A 66 11.07 9.42 0.96
CA LEU A 66 11.92 10.50 0.45
C LEU A 66 11.31 11.90 0.58
N MET A 67 10.01 12.01 0.86
CA MET A 67 9.41 13.32 1.17
C MET A 67 9.73 13.79 2.60
N TYR A 68 10.07 12.88 3.51
CA TYR A 68 10.27 13.17 4.93
C TYR A 68 11.70 12.94 5.42
N LEU A 69 12.47 12.11 4.70
CA LEU A 69 13.76 11.59 5.14
C LEU A 69 14.86 11.88 4.10
N SER A 70 16.10 11.90 4.56
CA SER A 70 17.25 11.85 3.64
C SER A 70 17.30 10.52 2.90
N GLU A 71 18.04 10.45 1.78
CA GLU A 71 18.16 9.22 0.98
C GLU A 71 18.62 8.02 1.81
N GLU A 72 19.62 8.21 2.67
CA GLU A 72 20.15 7.16 3.55
C GLU A 72 19.10 6.69 4.57
N GLN A 73 18.41 7.63 5.22
CA GLN A 73 17.36 7.33 6.19
C GLN A 73 16.16 6.63 5.54
N ALA A 74 15.78 7.07 4.34
CA ALA A 74 14.71 6.45 3.56
C ALA A 74 15.08 5.02 3.16
N PHE A 75 16.33 4.77 2.76
CA PHE A 75 16.83 3.42 2.48
C PHE A 75 16.78 2.54 3.73
N GLN A 76 17.31 3.03 4.86
CA GLN A 76 17.31 2.29 6.13
C GLN A 76 15.88 1.94 6.57
N LEU A 77 14.96 2.90 6.50
CA LEU A 77 13.57 2.66 6.87
C LEU A 77 12.87 1.72 5.89
N LEU A 78 13.12 1.81 4.58
CA LEU A 78 12.59 0.85 3.60
C LEU A 78 13.05 -0.58 3.94
N VAL A 79 14.34 -0.76 4.23
CA VAL A 79 14.87 -2.07 4.64
C VAL A 79 14.20 -2.56 5.93
N GLN A 80 14.01 -1.69 6.92
CA GLN A 80 13.34 -2.02 8.19
C GLN A 80 11.84 -2.34 8.00
N LEU A 81 11.14 -1.65 7.10
CA LEU A 81 9.76 -1.97 6.77
C LEU A 81 9.66 -3.37 6.13
N LEU A 82 10.51 -3.66 5.17
CA LEU A 82 10.46 -4.94 4.45
C LEU A 82 10.92 -6.11 5.32
N HIS A 83 12.08 -6.00 5.95
CA HIS A 83 12.65 -7.10 6.73
C HIS A 83 12.15 -7.12 8.17
N GLY A 84 12.01 -5.95 8.80
CA GLY A 84 11.67 -5.81 10.21
C GLY A 84 10.18 -5.83 10.52
N CYS A 85 9.31 -5.63 9.53
CA CYS A 85 7.84 -5.72 9.68
C CYS A 85 7.23 -6.86 8.84
N LEU A 86 8.07 -7.80 8.36
CA LEU A 86 7.70 -8.97 7.54
C LEU A 86 6.97 -8.63 6.21
N LEU A 87 7.07 -7.38 5.75
CA LEU A 87 6.43 -6.94 4.51
C LEU A 87 7.13 -7.45 3.26
N ARG A 88 8.40 -7.86 3.39
CA ARG A 88 9.20 -8.49 2.34
C ARG A 88 8.50 -9.70 1.71
N GLU A 89 7.80 -10.49 2.54
CA GLU A 89 7.13 -11.72 2.11
C GLU A 89 6.12 -11.49 0.98
N LEU A 90 5.50 -10.30 0.94
CA LEU A 90 4.52 -9.94 -0.09
C LEU A 90 5.14 -9.76 -1.48
N TYR A 91 6.43 -9.44 -1.55
CA TYR A 91 7.12 -9.16 -2.81
C TYR A 91 7.93 -10.34 -3.34
N LEU A 92 7.94 -11.47 -2.63
CA LEU A 92 8.68 -12.65 -3.05
C LEU A 92 8.17 -13.18 -4.41
N PRO A 93 9.06 -13.80 -5.22
CA PRO A 93 8.69 -14.36 -6.51
C PRO A 93 7.47 -15.28 -6.41
N GLY A 94 6.53 -15.12 -7.35
CA GLY A 94 5.29 -15.90 -7.38
C GLY A 94 4.16 -15.36 -6.49
N MET A 95 4.39 -14.34 -5.66
CA MET A 95 3.35 -13.60 -4.91
C MET A 95 2.46 -14.50 -4.03
N ALA A 96 2.96 -15.67 -3.61
CA ALA A 96 2.16 -16.66 -2.88
C ALA A 96 1.61 -16.08 -1.56
N ASN A 97 2.47 -15.41 -0.78
CA ASN A 97 2.05 -14.79 0.48
C ASN A 97 1.04 -13.66 0.25
N LEU A 98 1.21 -12.86 -0.81
CA LEU A 98 0.22 -11.85 -1.19
C LEU A 98 -1.15 -12.48 -1.48
N MET A 99 -1.19 -13.59 -2.22
CA MET A 99 -2.43 -14.31 -2.49
C MET A 99 -3.05 -14.86 -1.19
N GLU A 100 -2.26 -15.40 -0.27
CA GLU A 100 -2.74 -15.82 1.06
C GLU A 100 -3.36 -14.65 1.84
N HIS A 101 -2.72 -13.48 1.81
CA HIS A 101 -3.25 -12.28 2.47
C HIS A 101 -4.55 -11.77 1.85
N LEU A 102 -4.68 -11.84 0.52
CA LEU A 102 -5.91 -11.48 -0.20
C LEU A 102 -7.05 -12.48 0.07
N GLN A 103 -6.75 -13.78 0.16
CA GLN A 103 -7.72 -14.79 0.57
C GLN A 103 -8.17 -14.58 2.01
N GLU A 104 -7.25 -14.25 2.92
CA GLU A 104 -7.61 -13.89 4.29
C GLU A 104 -8.48 -12.63 4.33
N LEU A 105 -8.20 -11.62 3.51
CA LEU A 105 -9.08 -10.44 3.39
C LEU A 105 -10.49 -10.87 2.94
N SER A 106 -10.62 -11.69 1.91
CA SER A 106 -11.91 -12.23 1.47
C SER A 106 -12.65 -12.96 2.59
N ALA A 107 -11.93 -13.75 3.40
CA ALA A 107 -12.50 -14.44 4.54
C ALA A 107 -12.95 -13.48 5.66
N GLN A 108 -12.18 -12.42 5.93
CA GLN A 108 -12.58 -11.36 6.86
C GLN A 108 -13.84 -10.62 6.37
N ILE A 109 -13.91 -10.30 5.08
CA ILE A 109 -15.08 -9.66 4.47
C ILE A 109 -16.31 -10.57 4.59
N ALA A 110 -16.16 -11.88 4.36
CA ALA A 110 -17.26 -12.83 4.54
C ALA A 110 -17.78 -12.89 5.99
N ARG A 111 -16.91 -12.74 6.98
CA ARG A 111 -17.29 -12.73 8.41
C ARG A 111 -17.91 -11.41 8.85
N THR A 112 -17.32 -10.29 8.44
CA THR A 112 -17.68 -8.95 8.94
C THR A 112 -18.75 -8.26 8.10
N LEU A 113 -18.75 -8.50 6.79
CA LEU A 113 -19.62 -7.87 5.78
C LEU A 113 -20.26 -8.94 4.88
N PRO A 114 -21.01 -9.92 5.42
CA PRO A 114 -21.47 -11.10 4.67
C PRO A 114 -22.34 -10.74 3.45
N ARG A 115 -23.13 -9.66 3.55
CA ARG A 115 -23.97 -9.19 2.43
C ARG A 115 -23.14 -8.64 1.28
N LEU A 116 -22.10 -7.88 1.59
CA LEU A 116 -21.16 -7.36 0.59
C LEU A 116 -20.35 -8.51 -0.02
N SER A 117 -19.85 -9.42 0.81
CA SER A 117 -19.11 -10.61 0.36
C SER A 117 -19.89 -11.41 -0.67
N LYS A 118 -21.16 -11.72 -0.37
CA LYS A 118 -22.04 -12.43 -1.30
C LYS A 118 -22.24 -11.64 -2.60
N HIS A 119 -22.50 -10.34 -2.50
CA HIS A 119 -22.70 -9.49 -3.67
C HIS A 119 -21.46 -9.44 -4.59
N LEU A 120 -20.25 -9.37 -4.01
CA LEU A 120 -19.00 -9.44 -4.79
C LEU A 120 -18.83 -10.82 -5.46
N GLN A 121 -19.14 -11.90 -4.75
CA GLN A 121 -19.09 -13.26 -5.31
C GLN A 121 -20.10 -13.47 -6.44
N ASP A 122 -21.34 -12.99 -6.29
CA ASP A 122 -22.39 -13.06 -7.31
C ASP A 122 -21.97 -12.31 -8.60
N ASN A 123 -21.11 -11.29 -8.47
CA ASN A 123 -20.52 -10.52 -9.58
C ASN A 123 -19.15 -11.03 -10.03
N ASN A 124 -18.66 -12.17 -9.52
CA ASN A 124 -17.35 -12.76 -9.82
C ASN A 124 -16.16 -11.82 -9.52
N ILE A 125 -16.25 -11.00 -8.47
CA ILE A 125 -15.20 -10.07 -8.06
C ILE A 125 -14.37 -10.68 -6.94
N ASP A 126 -13.11 -11.00 -7.25
CA ASP A 126 -12.13 -11.43 -6.27
C ASP A 126 -11.39 -10.25 -5.63
N ALA A 127 -10.91 -10.43 -4.39
CA ALA A 127 -10.12 -9.40 -3.68
C ALA A 127 -8.87 -8.97 -4.45
N SER A 128 -8.25 -9.86 -5.23
CA SER A 128 -7.09 -9.54 -6.06
C SER A 128 -7.35 -8.45 -7.10
N PHE A 129 -8.61 -8.22 -7.51
CA PHE A 129 -8.94 -7.22 -8.52
C PHE A 129 -8.86 -5.77 -8.02
N TYR A 130 -8.97 -5.56 -6.70
CA TYR A 130 -8.98 -4.22 -6.12
C TYR A 130 -8.01 -4.03 -4.96
N ALA A 131 -7.77 -5.06 -4.14
CA ALA A 131 -6.97 -4.94 -2.92
C ALA A 131 -5.47 -5.21 -3.12
N THR A 132 -5.05 -5.77 -4.26
CA THR A 132 -3.63 -6.05 -4.56
C THR A 132 -2.75 -4.82 -4.30
N GLN A 133 -3.16 -3.65 -4.78
CA GLN A 133 -2.40 -2.41 -4.59
C GLN A 133 -2.41 -1.91 -3.14
N TRP A 134 -3.50 -2.13 -2.40
CA TRP A 134 -3.59 -1.76 -0.98
C TRP A 134 -2.56 -2.52 -0.14
N PHE A 135 -2.36 -3.81 -0.40
CA PHE A 135 -1.35 -4.63 0.27
C PHE A 135 0.06 -4.34 -0.24
N MET A 136 0.25 -4.28 -1.56
CA MET A 136 1.57 -4.06 -2.16
C MET A 136 2.13 -2.66 -1.91
N CYS A 137 1.30 -1.67 -1.62
CA CYS A 137 1.78 -0.33 -1.23
C CYS A 137 1.58 -0.04 0.25
N PHE A 138 0.99 -0.95 1.03
CA PHE A 138 0.60 -0.75 2.43
C PHE A 138 -0.31 0.48 2.67
N GLY A 139 -1.13 0.85 1.68
CA GLY A 139 -1.92 2.10 1.71
C GLY A 139 -1.10 3.38 1.57
N LEU A 140 0.16 3.27 1.12
CA LEU A 140 1.09 4.39 0.94
C LEU A 140 1.16 4.85 -0.53
N ASP A 141 0.10 4.64 -1.31
CA ASP A 141 0.03 5.05 -2.71
C ASP A 141 -0.98 6.18 -2.95
N GLN A 142 -0.99 6.69 -4.18
CA GLN A 142 -1.86 7.81 -4.58
C GLN A 142 -3.34 7.46 -4.68
N SER A 143 -3.71 6.19 -4.52
CA SER A 143 -5.12 5.84 -4.38
C SER A 143 -5.72 6.39 -3.08
N MET A 144 -4.88 6.58 -2.05
CA MET A 144 -5.25 7.08 -0.73
C MET A 144 -5.06 8.60 -0.64
N PRO A 145 -5.87 9.32 0.17
CA PRO A 145 -5.55 10.67 0.59
C PRO A 145 -4.18 10.72 1.26
N PHE A 146 -3.39 11.76 0.99
CA PHE A 146 -2.00 11.82 1.48
C PHE A 146 -1.88 11.74 3.01
N SER A 147 -2.79 12.41 3.74
CA SER A 147 -2.87 12.31 5.21
C SER A 147 -3.14 10.89 5.69
N MET A 148 -3.92 10.10 4.95
CA MET A 148 -4.16 8.69 5.24
C MET A 148 -2.89 7.86 5.01
N SER A 149 -2.15 8.09 3.92
CA SER A 149 -0.87 7.41 3.67
C SER A 149 0.16 7.67 4.77
N VAL A 150 0.28 8.91 5.24
CA VAL A 150 1.18 9.23 6.37
C VAL A 150 0.74 8.53 7.65
N ARG A 151 -0.57 8.53 7.95
CA ARG A 151 -1.11 7.82 9.12
C ARG A 151 -0.89 6.31 9.03
N MET A 152 -1.01 5.74 7.85
CA MET A 152 -0.71 4.34 7.58
C MET A 152 0.76 4.03 7.85
N LEU A 153 1.68 4.89 7.41
CA LEU A 153 3.11 4.74 7.68
C LEU A 153 3.39 4.72 9.19
N ASP A 154 2.80 5.65 9.96
CA ASP A 154 2.94 5.69 11.42
C ASP A 154 2.48 4.37 12.07
N LEU A 155 1.31 3.88 11.67
CA LEU A 155 0.72 2.66 12.21
C LEU A 155 1.53 1.41 11.85
N ILE A 156 2.05 1.32 10.62
CA ILE A 156 2.89 0.19 10.20
C ILE A 156 4.21 0.21 10.96
N CYS A 157 4.83 1.38 11.13
CA CYS A 157 6.06 1.52 11.90
C CYS A 157 5.84 1.16 13.39
N PHE A 158 4.68 1.51 13.96
CA PHE A 158 4.35 1.23 15.35
C PHE A 158 3.97 -0.25 15.59
N GLU A 159 3.04 -0.78 14.81
CA GLU A 159 2.53 -2.16 14.97
C GLU A 159 3.47 -3.21 14.37
N ARG A 160 4.36 -2.81 13.46
CA ARG A 160 5.33 -3.68 12.77
C ARG A 160 4.69 -4.90 12.08
N SER A 161 3.50 -4.71 11.52
CA SER A 161 2.74 -5.76 10.82
C SER A 161 1.81 -5.19 9.74
N LEU A 162 1.16 -6.08 8.98
CA LEU A 162 0.12 -5.73 8.00
C LEU A 162 -1.25 -5.43 8.61
N LEU A 163 -1.39 -5.53 9.93
CA LEU A 163 -2.67 -5.34 10.60
C LEU A 163 -3.34 -3.98 10.30
N PRO A 164 -2.62 -2.84 10.22
CA PRO A 164 -3.21 -1.57 9.80
C PRO A 164 -3.84 -1.63 8.40
N VAL A 165 -3.21 -2.36 7.46
CA VAL A 165 -3.71 -2.50 6.08
C VAL A 165 -5.04 -3.25 6.08
N TYR A 166 -5.16 -4.33 6.85
CA TYR A 166 -6.42 -5.06 7.01
C TYR A 166 -7.52 -4.18 7.60
N ARG A 167 -7.21 -3.44 8.69
CA ARG A 167 -8.20 -2.59 9.37
C ARG A 167 -8.72 -1.50 8.44
N VAL A 168 -7.84 -0.82 7.71
CA VAL A 168 -8.24 0.21 6.74
C VAL A 168 -9.02 -0.40 5.57
N ALA A 169 -8.59 -1.53 5.01
CA ALA A 169 -9.32 -2.18 3.91
C ALA A 169 -10.77 -2.54 4.32
N LEU A 170 -10.95 -3.13 5.50
CA LEU A 170 -12.27 -3.48 6.01
C LEU A 170 -13.13 -2.25 6.35
N ALA A 171 -12.53 -1.21 6.94
CA ALA A 171 -13.21 0.05 7.23
C ALA A 171 -13.69 0.76 5.96
N LEU A 172 -12.85 0.81 4.91
CA LEU A 172 -13.21 1.36 3.60
C LEU A 172 -14.40 0.61 2.98
N LEU A 173 -14.34 -0.73 3.00
CA LEU A 173 -15.41 -1.57 2.48
C LEU A 173 -16.69 -1.42 3.29
N HIS A 174 -16.60 -1.33 4.62
CA HIS A 174 -17.74 -1.11 5.50
C HIS A 174 -18.42 0.22 5.22
N ARG A 175 -17.65 1.32 5.08
CA ARG A 175 -18.18 2.65 4.78
C ARG A 175 -18.77 2.74 3.36
N GLY A 176 -18.20 2.01 2.40
CA GLY A 176 -18.66 1.96 1.02
C GLY A 176 -19.76 0.92 0.72
N GLN A 177 -20.10 0.04 1.65
CA GLN A 177 -20.86 -1.19 1.34
C GLN A 177 -22.24 -0.94 0.70
N GLU A 178 -22.96 0.09 1.12
CA GLU A 178 -24.29 0.38 0.58
C GLU A 178 -24.22 0.91 -0.86
N ARG A 179 -23.21 1.74 -1.17
CA ARG A 179 -22.95 2.19 -2.55
C ARG A 179 -22.56 1.02 -3.44
N LEU A 180 -21.63 0.18 -2.98
CA LEU A 180 -21.18 -0.99 -3.73
C LEU A 180 -22.34 -1.93 -4.05
N ARG A 181 -23.20 -2.22 -3.07
CA ARG A 181 -24.35 -3.12 -3.22
C ARG A 181 -25.47 -2.55 -4.09
N SER A 182 -25.46 -1.25 -4.36
CA SER A 182 -26.43 -0.59 -5.25
C SER A 182 -26.09 -0.75 -6.74
N LEU A 183 -24.84 -1.10 -7.04
CA LEU A 183 -24.33 -1.32 -8.38
C LEU A 183 -24.54 -2.79 -8.79
N SER A 184 -24.75 -3.04 -10.09
CA SER A 184 -24.97 -4.40 -10.61
C SER A 184 -23.97 -4.79 -11.71
N ASP A 185 -23.20 -3.84 -12.23
CA ASP A 185 -22.18 -4.09 -13.24
C ASP A 185 -20.80 -4.27 -12.59
N MET A 186 -20.07 -5.30 -13.01
CA MET A 186 -18.74 -5.62 -12.47
C MET A 186 -17.76 -4.45 -12.64
N GLY A 187 -17.79 -3.76 -13.78
CA GLY A 187 -16.91 -2.63 -14.08
C GLY A 187 -17.20 -1.41 -13.20
N GLU A 188 -18.49 -1.13 -12.96
CA GLU A 188 -18.92 -0.07 -12.03
C GLU A 188 -18.48 -0.38 -10.60
N ILE A 189 -18.70 -1.61 -10.12
CA ILE A 189 -18.30 -2.03 -8.76
C ILE A 189 -16.77 -1.92 -8.60
N LEU A 190 -15.99 -2.40 -9.58
CA LEU A 190 -14.53 -2.28 -9.54
C LEU A 190 -14.05 -0.82 -9.57
N THR A 191 -14.76 0.05 -10.28
CA THR A 191 -14.45 1.48 -10.32
C THR A 191 -14.73 2.13 -8.96
N GLU A 192 -15.88 1.82 -8.35
CA GLU A 192 -16.26 2.30 -7.03
C GLU A 192 -15.28 1.81 -5.95
N LEU A 193 -14.90 0.52 -5.96
CA LEU A 193 -13.90 -0.06 -5.05
C LEU A 193 -12.57 0.71 -5.08
N LYS A 194 -12.11 1.11 -6.27
CA LYS A 194 -10.88 1.89 -6.44
C LYS A 194 -11.02 3.34 -5.97
N GLN A 195 -12.24 3.87 -5.89
CA GLN A 195 -12.53 5.23 -5.46
C GLN A 195 -12.81 5.35 -3.96
N LEU A 196 -13.08 4.24 -3.26
CA LEU A 196 -13.39 4.25 -1.82
C LEU A 196 -12.42 5.11 -0.98
N PRO A 197 -11.09 4.99 -1.14
CA PRO A 197 -10.21 5.79 -0.29
C PRO A 197 -10.29 7.28 -0.59
N LYS A 198 -10.51 7.65 -1.85
CA LYS A 198 -10.64 9.06 -2.27
C LYS A 198 -11.94 9.70 -1.80
N ALA A 199 -12.94 8.89 -1.46
CA ALA A 199 -14.20 9.36 -0.89
C ALA A 199 -14.12 9.64 0.62
N ILE A 200 -12.94 9.45 1.25
CA ILE A 200 -12.71 9.78 2.65
C ILE A 200 -12.27 11.24 2.75
N ASP A 201 -13.21 12.11 3.12
CA ASP A 201 -12.96 13.56 3.26
C ASP A 201 -12.28 13.89 4.61
N ASP A 202 -12.74 13.27 5.69
CA ASP A 202 -12.18 13.44 7.04
C ASP A 202 -11.44 12.17 7.46
N VAL A 203 -10.11 12.23 7.35
CA VAL A 203 -9.24 11.11 7.69
C VAL A 203 -9.19 10.89 9.21
N GLU A 204 -9.28 11.93 10.02
CA GLU A 204 -9.23 11.79 11.48
C GLU A 204 -10.49 11.12 12.02
N ASP A 205 -11.66 11.54 11.52
CA ASP A 205 -12.94 10.88 11.78
C ASP A 205 -12.90 9.41 11.34
N PHE A 206 -12.44 9.14 10.12
CA PHE A 206 -12.36 7.78 9.60
C PHE A 206 -11.50 6.86 10.48
N PHE A 207 -10.34 7.31 10.93
CA PHE A 207 -9.49 6.49 11.80
C PHE A 207 -10.08 6.32 13.21
N SER A 208 -10.70 7.36 13.77
CA SER A 208 -11.23 7.34 15.13
C SER A 208 -12.56 6.58 15.27
N HIS A 209 -13.39 6.55 14.22
CA HIS A 209 -14.69 5.89 14.24
C HIS A 209 -14.72 4.59 13.45
N ASP A 210 -14.32 4.60 12.17
CA ASP A 210 -14.42 3.41 11.32
C ASP A 210 -13.30 2.42 11.64
N VAL A 211 -12.03 2.84 11.52
CA VAL A 211 -10.87 1.94 11.66
C VAL A 211 -10.74 1.40 13.09
N ALA A 212 -11.00 2.23 14.10
CA ALA A 212 -10.92 1.84 15.51
C ALA A 212 -11.92 0.73 15.91
N GLN A 213 -13.03 0.60 15.18
CA GLN A 213 -14.04 -0.42 15.44
C GLN A 213 -13.74 -1.76 14.76
N VAL A 214 -12.80 -1.79 13.81
CA VAL A 214 -12.47 -3.02 13.08
C VAL A 214 -11.64 -3.96 13.95
N ARG A 215 -12.20 -5.16 14.19
CA ARG A 215 -11.47 -6.28 14.78
C ARG A 215 -11.05 -7.26 13.70
N VAL A 216 -9.79 -7.66 13.73
CA VAL A 216 -9.21 -8.59 12.75
C VAL A 216 -8.73 -9.84 13.50
N ASP A 217 -9.62 -10.82 13.64
CA ASP A 217 -9.41 -11.99 14.52
C ASP A 217 -8.28 -12.95 14.05
N SER A 218 -7.91 -12.93 12.77
CA SER A 218 -6.96 -13.89 12.14
C SER A 218 -5.60 -13.28 11.81
N ALA A 219 -5.52 -11.96 11.57
CA ALA A 219 -4.25 -11.33 11.20
C ALA A 219 -3.20 -11.43 12.33
N GLU A 220 -3.63 -11.36 13.60
CA GLU A 220 -2.74 -11.61 14.74
C GLU A 220 -2.17 -13.04 14.76
N GLN A 221 -2.95 -14.04 14.31
CA GLN A 221 -2.48 -15.42 14.21
C GLN A 221 -1.58 -15.64 12.99
N HIS A 222 -1.85 -14.95 11.87
CA HIS A 222 -1.02 -15.02 10.67
C HIS A 222 0.35 -14.36 10.90
N VAL A 223 0.37 -13.19 11.56
CA VAL A 223 1.59 -12.51 12.02
C VAL A 223 2.35 -13.40 13.01
N ARG A 224 1.70 -13.98 14.02
CA ARG A 224 2.35 -14.95 14.94
C ARG A 224 2.91 -16.17 14.20
N ARG A 225 2.19 -16.73 13.22
CA ARG A 225 2.68 -17.88 12.43
C ARG A 225 3.85 -17.50 11.52
N GLN A 226 3.88 -16.29 10.97
CA GLN A 226 5.02 -15.78 10.18
C GLN A 226 6.23 -15.49 11.08
N GLU A 227 6.03 -14.90 12.25
CA GLU A 227 7.05 -14.72 13.29
C GLU A 227 7.62 -16.07 13.76
N GLU A 228 6.79 -17.08 14.00
CA GLU A 228 7.19 -18.44 14.35
C GLU A 228 7.97 -19.17 13.22
N ARG A 229 7.57 -18.95 11.96
CA ARG A 229 8.28 -19.47 10.78
C ARG A 229 9.65 -18.82 10.60
N HIS A 230 9.75 -17.51 10.82
CA HIS A 230 11.01 -16.76 10.74
C HIS A 230 11.96 -17.07 11.91
N GLY A 231 11.45 -17.16 13.13
CA GLY A 231 12.24 -17.56 14.30
C GLY A 231 12.85 -18.96 14.21
N ARG A 232 12.17 -19.89 13.52
CA ARG A 232 12.70 -21.23 13.21
C ARG A 232 13.80 -21.24 12.15
N LYS A 233 13.78 -20.32 11.17
CA LYS A 233 14.85 -20.19 10.16
C LYS A 233 16.11 -19.50 10.69
N ALA A 234 15.99 -18.64 11.71
CA ALA A 234 17.13 -17.97 12.34
C ALA A 234 17.85 -18.81 13.41
N SER A 235 17.27 -19.94 13.83
CA SER A 235 17.80 -20.84 14.88
C SER A 235 18.45 -22.13 14.32
N VAL A 236 18.62 -22.23 13.00
CA VAL A 236 19.27 -23.34 12.27
C VAL A 236 20.44 -22.78 11.49
#